data_AF-A0A9N9JN06-F1
#
_entry.id   AF-A0A9N9JN06-F1
#
_cell.length_a   1.000
_cell.length_b   1.000
_cell.length_c   1.000
_cell.angle_alpha   90.00
_cell.angle_beta   90.00
_cell.angle_gamma   90.00
#
_symmetry.space_group_name_H-M   'P 1'
#
loop_
_entity.id
_entity.type
_entity.pdbx_description
1 polymer ?
#
loop_
_entity_poly.entity_id
_entity_poly.type
_entity_poly.pdbx_seq_one_letter_code
_entity_poly.pdbx_strand_id
1 'polypeptide(L)'
;AVRVTKPGGWVEVMEKDIYWHNEGPFCKAARTAVAEALRENKDMEIIVSPLLSKILSSVPDLEDVNHEDRSVPFGEWAGKLGKIYRDLYTWGAKNLKKFMSSIGFSEEEWDDTVDICVKHLVERK
;
A
#
# COMPACT_ATOMS: atom_id res chain seq x y z
N ALA A 1 -12.82 -17.61 -4.59
CA ALA A 1 -11.98 -18.69 -4.05
C ALA A 1 -12.82 -19.84 -3.49
N VAL A 2 -13.72 -19.59 -2.52
CA VAL A 2 -14.55 -20.60 -1.84
C VAL A 2 -15.11 -21.70 -2.76
N ARG A 3 -15.81 -21.33 -3.84
CA ARG A 3 -16.44 -22.27 -4.78
C ARG A 3 -15.50 -23.33 -5.39
N VAL A 4 -14.20 -23.03 -5.50
CA VAL A 4 -13.22 -23.90 -6.18
C VAL A 4 -12.23 -24.55 -5.21
N THR A 5 -12.20 -24.10 -3.95
CA THR A 5 -11.43 -24.74 -2.89
C THR A 5 -12.16 -26.02 -2.47
N LYS A 6 -11.44 -27.15 -2.42
CA LYS A 6 -12.03 -28.41 -1.91
C LYS A 6 -12.50 -28.22 -0.45
N PRO A 7 -13.49 -28.98 0.02
CA PRO A 7 -13.85 -29.01 1.44
C PRO A 7 -12.62 -29.26 2.34
N GLY A 8 -12.46 -28.45 3.39
CA GLY A 8 -11.29 -28.48 4.29
C GLY A 8 -9.99 -27.94 3.69
N GLY A 9 -10.02 -27.31 2.52
CA GLY A 9 -8.87 -26.63 1.93
C GLY A 9 -8.67 -25.22 2.49
N TRP A 10 -7.48 -24.65 2.26
CA TRP A 10 -7.10 -23.31 2.73
C TRP A 10 -7.18 -22.29 1.59
N VAL A 11 -7.54 -21.05 1.95
CA VAL A 11 -7.40 -19.88 1.08
C VAL A 11 -6.49 -18.89 1.80
N GLU A 12 -5.38 -18.54 1.16
CA GLU A 12 -4.45 -17.53 1.66
C GLU A 12 -4.53 -16.29 0.78
N VAL A 13 -4.59 -15.12 1.42
CA VAL A 13 -4.55 -13.81 0.76
C VAL A 13 -3.42 -13.01 1.40
N MET A 14 -2.46 -12.59 0.60
CA MET A 14 -1.37 -11.72 1.02
C MET A 14 -1.43 -10.44 0.21
N GLU A 15 -1.71 -9.33 0.89
CA GLU A 15 -1.77 -8.01 0.28
C GLU A 15 -0.75 -7.07 0.91
N LYS A 16 -0.29 -6.12 0.11
CA LYS A 16 0.67 -5.11 0.54
C LYS A 16 0.05 -3.73 0.46
N ASP A 17 -0.24 -3.18 1.63
CA ASP A 17 -0.75 -1.82 1.72
C ASP A 17 0.32 -0.78 1.39
N ILE A 18 -0.11 0.31 0.73
CA ILE A 18 0.66 1.55 0.66
C ILE A 18 0.42 2.29 1.96
N TYR A 19 0.96 1.76 3.05
CA TYR A 19 0.92 2.33 4.39
C TYR A 19 2.32 2.33 5.00
N TRP A 20 2.71 3.49 5.52
CA TRP A 20 4.06 3.74 6.01
C TRP A 20 4.04 4.01 7.51
N HIS A 21 4.81 3.24 8.26
CA HIS A 21 5.07 3.55 9.66
C HIS A 21 5.95 4.82 9.74
N ASN A 22 5.65 5.73 10.66
CA ASN A 22 6.44 6.95 10.91
C ASN A 22 6.55 7.94 9.72
N GLU A 23 5.60 7.90 8.77
CA GLU A 23 5.61 8.75 7.57
C GLU A 23 5.56 10.26 7.85
N GLY A 24 4.96 10.65 8.97
CA GLY A 24 4.74 12.04 9.36
C GLY A 24 3.78 12.79 8.42
N PRO A 25 3.48 14.07 8.71
CA PRO A 25 2.29 14.75 8.19
C PRO A 25 2.33 14.96 6.67
N PHE A 26 3.50 15.32 6.11
CA PHE A 26 3.64 15.56 4.67
C PHE A 26 3.38 14.28 3.86
N CYS A 27 4.08 13.19 4.19
CA CYS A 27 3.93 11.92 3.49
C CYS A 27 2.53 11.34 3.68
N LYS A 28 1.97 11.49 4.89
CA LYS A 28 0.58 11.11 5.18
C LYS A 28 -0.41 11.84 4.26
N ALA A 29 -0.26 13.15 4.07
CA ALA A 29 -1.12 13.92 3.20
C ALA A 29 -1.03 13.45 1.74
N ALA A 30 0.18 13.23 1.23
CA ALA A 30 0.39 12.71 -0.13
C ALA A 30 -0.24 11.32 -0.32
N ARG A 31 0.01 10.39 0.61
CA ARG A 31 -0.61 9.05 0.60
C ARG A 31 -2.13 9.12 0.66
N THR A 32 -2.69 9.98 1.52
CA THR A 32 -4.14 10.17 1.64
C THR A 32 -4.74 10.69 0.33
N ALA A 33 -4.11 11.67 -0.32
CA ALA A 33 -4.58 12.20 -1.60
C ALA A 33 -4.64 11.10 -2.68
N VAL A 34 -3.62 10.24 -2.75
CA VAL A 34 -3.63 9.08 -3.66
C VAL A 34 -4.76 8.11 -3.31
N ALA A 35 -4.92 7.75 -2.03
CA ALA A 35 -5.93 6.80 -1.58
C ALA A 35 -7.35 7.30 -1.86
N GLU A 36 -7.65 8.56 -1.54
CA GLU A 36 -8.97 9.16 -1.77
C GLU A 36 -9.27 9.24 -3.26
N ALA A 37 -8.33 9.71 -4.07
CA ALA A 37 -8.51 9.77 -5.51
C ALA A 37 -8.75 8.41 -6.16
N LEU A 38 -8.10 7.34 -5.67
CA LEU A 38 -8.32 5.99 -6.20
C LEU A 38 -9.67 5.42 -5.76
N ARG A 39 -10.12 5.68 -4.53
CA ARG A 39 -11.48 5.31 -4.09
C ARG A 39 -12.53 6.02 -4.93
N GLU A 40 -12.41 7.34 -5.09
CA GLU A 40 -13.42 8.16 -5.78
C GLU A 40 -13.48 7.88 -7.29
N ASN A 41 -12.32 7.74 -7.94
CA ASN A 41 -12.26 7.66 -9.41
C ASN A 41 -12.19 6.23 -9.96
N LYS A 42 -11.85 5.24 -9.11
CA LYS A 42 -11.57 3.86 -9.53
C LYS A 42 -12.19 2.79 -8.64
N ASP A 43 -12.90 3.16 -7.57
CA ASP A 43 -13.45 2.21 -6.58
C ASP A 43 -12.37 1.25 -6.04
N MET A 44 -11.17 1.79 -5.77
CA MET A 44 -10.01 1.00 -5.39
C MET A 44 -9.45 1.41 -4.02
N GLU A 45 -9.30 0.43 -3.12
CA GLU A 45 -8.70 0.57 -1.80
C GLU A 45 -7.23 0.12 -1.82
N ILE A 46 -6.31 0.99 -1.42
CA ILE A 46 -4.86 0.71 -1.39
C ILE A 46 -4.33 0.37 0.01
N ILE A 47 -5.20 0.40 1.02
CA ILE A 47 -4.96 -0.02 2.40
C ILE A 47 -6.06 -1.03 2.76
N VAL A 48 -5.96 -2.24 2.23
CA VAL A 48 -7.00 -3.26 2.29
C VAL A 48 -6.73 -4.30 3.37
N SER A 49 -5.46 -4.54 3.75
CA SER A 49 -5.11 -5.63 4.67
C SER A 49 -5.90 -5.61 5.99
N PRO A 50 -6.13 -4.45 6.66
CA PRO A 50 -6.96 -4.39 7.87
C PRO A 50 -8.44 -4.78 7.64
N LEU A 51 -8.92 -4.69 6.41
CA LEU A 51 -10.30 -5.02 6.03
C LEU A 51 -10.45 -6.50 5.65
N LEU A 52 -9.39 -7.17 5.21
CA LEU A 52 -9.44 -8.54 4.71
C LEU A 52 -9.97 -9.51 5.76
N SER A 53 -9.51 -9.44 7.00
CA SER A 53 -10.01 -10.31 8.08
C SER A 53 -11.53 -10.18 8.25
N LYS A 54 -12.05 -8.95 8.24
CA LYS A 54 -13.49 -8.68 8.34
C LYS A 54 -14.25 -9.18 7.10
N ILE A 55 -13.72 -8.95 5.90
CA ILE A 55 -14.33 -9.39 4.64
C ILE A 55 -14.41 -10.91 4.61
N LEU A 56 -13.30 -11.61 4.89
CA LEU A 56 -13.24 -13.07 4.89
C LEU A 56 -14.15 -13.68 5.97
N SER A 57 -14.19 -13.09 7.16
CA SER A 57 -15.08 -13.53 8.24
C SER A 57 -16.57 -13.33 7.95
N SER A 58 -16.91 -12.49 6.96
CA SER A 58 -18.30 -12.28 6.53
C SER A 58 -18.80 -13.33 5.54
N VAL A 59 -17.90 -14.19 5.03
CA VAL A 59 -18.24 -15.24 4.07
C VAL A 59 -18.68 -16.49 4.83
N PRO A 60 -19.93 -16.98 4.68
CA PRO A 60 -20.47 -18.07 5.51
C PRO A 60 -19.69 -19.39 5.47
N ASP A 61 -19.06 -19.69 4.33
CA ASP A 61 -18.35 -20.96 4.09
C ASP A 61 -16.85 -20.88 4.45
N LEU A 62 -16.39 -19.77 5.03
CA LEU A 62 -15.03 -19.61 5.53
C LEU A 62 -15.03 -19.67 7.05
N GLU A 63 -14.31 -20.66 7.58
CA GLU A 63 -14.10 -20.87 9.00
C GLU A 63 -12.63 -20.59 9.35
N ASP A 64 -12.30 -20.47 10.64
CA ASP A 64 -10.93 -20.31 11.14
C ASP A 64 -10.10 -19.20 10.47
N VAL A 65 -10.71 -18.01 10.31
CA VAL A 65 -10.05 -16.86 9.69
C VAL A 65 -8.91 -16.35 10.60
N ASN A 66 -7.67 -16.52 10.13
CA ASN A 66 -6.46 -16.01 10.79
C ASN A 66 -5.94 -14.76 10.07
N HIS A 67 -5.34 -13.84 10.82
CA HIS A 67 -4.75 -12.62 10.29
C HIS A 67 -3.38 -12.36 10.93
N GLU A 68 -2.38 -12.10 10.10
CA GLU A 68 -1.03 -11.74 10.52
C GLU A 68 -0.57 -10.49 9.76
N ASP A 69 -0.08 -9.50 10.50
CA ASP A 69 0.56 -8.32 9.94
C ASP A 69 2.07 -8.54 9.79
N ARG A 70 2.62 -8.13 8.64
CA ARG A 70 4.07 -8.13 8.39
C ARG A 70 4.55 -6.78 7.90
N SER A 71 5.47 -6.19 8.65
CA SER A 71 6.18 -4.98 8.25
C SER A 71 7.46 -5.35 7.48
N VAL A 72 7.78 -4.55 6.47
CA VAL A 72 9.03 -4.67 5.70
C VAL A 72 9.86 -3.41 5.88
N PRO A 73 11.19 -3.51 5.93
CA PRO A 73 12.01 -2.33 6.09
C PRO A 73 12.08 -1.51 4.80
N PHE A 74 12.38 -0.22 4.93
CA PHE A 74 12.47 0.71 3.82
C PHE A 74 13.74 1.55 3.91
N GLY A 75 14.62 1.44 2.92
CA GLY A 75 15.89 2.17 2.86
C GLY A 75 17.13 1.33 3.15
N GLU A 76 18.29 1.94 2.98
CA GLU A 76 19.58 1.24 2.99
C GLU A 76 19.99 0.68 4.35
N TRP A 77 19.43 1.23 5.43
CA TRP A 77 19.72 0.78 6.79
C TRP A 77 19.32 -0.69 7.03
N ALA A 78 18.44 -1.25 6.20
CA ALA A 78 18.04 -2.65 6.25
C ALA A 78 18.67 -3.51 5.14
N GLY A 79 19.82 -3.07 4.62
CA GLY A 79 20.59 -3.79 3.62
C GLY A 79 19.85 -3.93 2.29
N LYS A 80 20.08 -5.06 1.61
CA LYS A 80 19.61 -5.29 0.24
C LYS A 80 18.08 -5.24 0.13
N LEU A 81 17.36 -5.80 1.11
CA LEU A 81 15.90 -5.87 1.06
C LEU A 81 15.28 -4.48 1.19
N GLY A 82 15.76 -3.66 2.15
CA GLY A 82 15.26 -2.30 2.32
C GLY A 82 15.57 -1.40 1.11
N LYS A 83 16.72 -1.60 0.45
CA LYS A 83 17.05 -0.92 -0.81
C LYS A 83 16.08 -1.30 -1.94
N ILE A 84 15.78 -2.59 -2.13
CA ILE A 84 14.85 -3.05 -3.15
C ILE A 84 13.46 -2.45 -2.93
N TYR A 85 12.96 -2.47 -1.69
CA TYR A 85 11.66 -1.85 -1.40
C TYR A 85 11.68 -0.36 -1.67
N ARG A 86 12.70 0.37 -1.22
CA ARG A 86 12.85 1.81 -1.51
C ARG A 86 12.75 2.08 -3.01
N ASP A 87 13.56 1.38 -3.81
CA ASP A 87 13.63 1.62 -5.25
C ASP A 87 12.31 1.24 -5.95
N LEU A 88 11.68 0.13 -5.55
CA LEU A 88 10.39 -0.32 -6.10
C LEU A 88 9.26 0.68 -5.83
N TYR A 89 9.11 1.15 -4.60
CA TYR A 89 8.03 2.09 -4.26
C TYR A 89 8.31 3.50 -4.79
N THR A 90 9.57 3.92 -4.86
CA THR A 90 9.93 5.19 -5.51
C THR A 90 9.53 5.14 -6.98
N TRP A 91 9.89 4.07 -7.69
CA TRP A 91 9.51 3.87 -9.08
C TRP A 91 8.00 3.81 -9.25
N GLY A 92 7.30 3.00 -8.44
CA GLY A 92 5.84 2.87 -8.51
C GLY A 92 5.13 4.20 -8.28
N ALA A 93 5.54 4.94 -7.24
CA ALA A 93 4.97 6.24 -6.91
C ALA A 93 5.20 7.26 -8.03
N LYS A 94 6.41 7.40 -8.58
CA LYS A 94 6.65 8.32 -9.71
C LYS A 94 5.82 7.99 -10.95
N ASN A 95 5.56 6.70 -11.21
CA ASN A 95 4.71 6.29 -12.33
C ASN A 95 3.21 6.62 -12.14
N LEU A 96 2.78 7.04 -10.95
CA LEU A 96 1.43 7.56 -10.73
C LEU A 96 1.25 9.00 -11.23
N LYS A 97 2.30 9.70 -11.68
CA LYS A 97 2.23 11.12 -12.06
C LYS A 97 1.13 11.50 -13.06
N LYS A 98 0.83 10.63 -14.03
CA LYS A 98 -0.28 10.86 -14.98
C LYS A 98 -1.64 10.76 -14.31
N PHE A 99 -1.79 9.81 -13.39
CA PHE A 99 -3.00 9.70 -12.58
C PHE A 99 -3.13 10.92 -11.66
N MET A 100 -2.05 11.33 -10.99
CA MET A 100 -2.04 12.51 -10.13
C MET A 100 -2.33 13.80 -10.90
N SER A 101 -1.90 13.87 -12.17
CA SER A 101 -2.25 14.97 -13.07
C SER A 101 -3.75 15.07 -13.36
N SER A 102 -4.45 13.93 -13.40
CA SER A 102 -5.90 13.91 -13.60
C SER A 102 -6.70 14.45 -12.41
N ILE A 103 -6.05 14.64 -11.25
CA ILE A 103 -6.67 15.13 -10.02
C ILE A 103 -6.06 16.45 -9.51
N GLY A 104 -5.31 17.16 -10.37
CA GLY A 104 -4.91 18.55 -10.14
C GLY A 104 -3.46 18.79 -9.73
N PHE A 105 -2.61 17.76 -9.65
CA PHE A 105 -1.16 17.95 -9.53
C PHE A 105 -0.53 18.20 -10.92
N SER A 106 0.60 18.86 -11.01
CA SER A 106 1.49 18.69 -12.15
C SER A 106 2.34 17.43 -12.00
N GLU A 107 2.85 16.88 -13.12
CA GLU A 107 3.78 15.75 -13.07
C GLU A 107 5.06 16.08 -12.27
N GLU A 108 5.55 17.33 -12.37
CA GLU A 108 6.75 17.80 -11.65
C GLU A 108 6.49 17.91 -10.14
N GLU A 109 5.38 18.54 -9.72
CA GLU A 109 5.00 18.62 -8.31
C GLU A 109 4.84 17.23 -7.68
N TRP A 110 4.34 16.25 -8.44
CA TRP A 110 4.23 14.89 -7.96
C TRP A 110 5.59 14.20 -7.83
N ASP A 111 6.47 14.31 -8.84
CA ASP A 111 7.81 13.75 -8.77
C ASP A 111 8.61 14.32 -7.57
N ASP A 112 8.50 15.64 -7.32
CA ASP A 112 9.07 16.30 -6.15
C ASP A 112 8.46 15.82 -4.84
N THR A 113 7.13 15.65 -4.79
CA THR A 113 6.42 15.13 -3.62
C THR A 113 6.92 13.72 -3.27
N VAL A 114 7.12 12.86 -4.27
CA VAL A 114 7.67 11.52 -4.08
C VAL A 114 9.08 11.59 -3.53
N ASP A 115 9.95 12.43 -4.07
CA ASP A 115 11.34 12.55 -3.62
C ASP A 115 11.45 13.04 -2.17
N ILE A 116 10.61 14.00 -1.78
CA ILE A 116 10.50 14.46 -0.38
C ILE A 116 10.01 13.31 0.51
N CYS A 117 8.99 12.57 0.08
CA CYS A 117 8.45 11.45 0.87
C CYS A 117 9.48 10.35 1.08
N VAL A 118 10.20 9.94 0.02
CA VAL A 118 11.24 8.91 0.08
C VAL A 118 12.35 9.34 1.04
N LYS A 119 12.78 10.60 0.98
CA LYS A 119 13.77 11.14 1.93
C LYS A 119 13.28 11.02 3.38
N HIS A 120 12.07 11.49 3.68
CA HIS A 120 11.51 11.39 5.03
C HIS A 120 11.39 9.95 5.53
N LEU A 121 10.93 9.03 4.67
CA LEU A 121 10.74 7.61 5.03
C LEU A 121 12.08 6.88 5.28
N VAL A 122 13.16 7.30 4.63
CA VAL A 122 14.50 6.74 4.90
C VAL A 122 15.09 7.30 6.20
N GLU A 123 14.82 8.56 6.53
CA GLU A 123 15.32 9.23 7.74
C GLU A 123 14.54 8.84 9.01
N ARG A 124 13.22 8.61 8.89
CA ARG A 124 12.31 8.26 9.98
C ARG A 124 12.14 6.74 10.01
N LYS A 125 12.98 6.08 10.82
CA LYS A 125 12.92 4.62 11.06
C LYS A 125 11.67 4.24 11.85
#